data_AF-W3VHE7-F1
#
_entry.id   AF-W3VHE7-F1
#
_cell.length_a   1.000
_cell.length_b   1.000
_cell.length_c   1.000
_cell.angle_alpha   90.00
_cell.angle_beta   90.00
_cell.angle_gamma   90.00
#
_symmetry.space_group_name_H-M   'P 1'
#
loop_
_entity.id
_entity.type
_entity.pdbx_description
1 polymer ?
#
loop_
_entity_poly.entity_id
_entity_poly.type
_entity_poly.pdbx_seq_one_letter_code
_entity_poly.pdbx_strand_id
1 'polypeptide(L)'
;MRGWALLCAGFGMASRGSAASHVSVAGRKEVTAAMHHAPVPAKSPRLRTGIIPTPVQKVAGLDSALTPHQPPTSSVSACTMAGGIKFEHFPCGVDAARIPGRAPSVVMLGSMHAGSRGLATNLAEEGYEVVLVDTTSGSASLSALRKPPTRGEWVSDANLRETHGWAMATNVLSLIDNAGGWNRYTALLTLGLEQEDADVVAALQVETSGKGGLSAYVAYGSQLQPGQAVEAAKRTMDAGLPFTAHVAEDAQLVDALVQAAKSGEIPQSALPFHPELDGFAAELGPVRPTTLAVFTYAVPNEASVWACAFPFSHHTKDYAFSTGMEDSHRSAAAMSYSRTVATLKAAMGPRFPLEQLWDQHTYFEFATRSAARTMRTMVAQPYVNHIACLTGGAGYTQLARFYQHHFTNVSPPDTTLVPISRTIGADRIIDEMVFSCTHTTVIDYFLPGVPPTGKKLRIPMVGIVNMRGDKLAYESLYWDQANTLTQLGLLHPTKSSLDPTVTLPIAGDQVAQKILHPYGTPSNELMPNWPESENKPVPADP
;
A
#
# COMPACT_ATOMS: atom_id res chain seq x y z
N MET A 1 -7.12 24.28 12.79
CA MET A 1 -6.47 23.79 14.03
C MET A 1 -7.45 23.96 15.20
N ARG A 2 -7.55 22.92 16.04
CA ARG A 2 -8.46 22.70 17.19
C ARG A 2 -9.80 22.03 16.86
N GLY A 3 -9.79 20.72 17.04
CA GLY A 3 -10.92 19.82 16.98
C GLY A 3 -10.40 18.45 16.60
N TRP A 4 -9.67 17.81 17.51
CA TRP A 4 -9.32 16.38 17.62
C TRP A 4 -8.28 16.27 18.75
N ALA A 5 -8.76 16.15 19.98
CA ALA A 5 -8.01 15.72 21.16
C ALA A 5 -9.03 15.38 22.27
N LEU A 6 -8.78 14.28 22.98
CA LEU A 6 -9.49 13.71 24.13
C LEU A 6 -10.76 12.89 23.86
N LEU A 7 -10.59 11.57 23.92
CA LEU A 7 -11.41 10.69 24.75
C LEU A 7 -10.63 9.41 25.07
N CYS A 8 -9.89 9.44 26.18
CA CYS A 8 -9.41 8.27 26.92
C CYS A 8 -8.88 8.74 28.29
N ALA A 9 -9.77 8.81 29.29
CA ALA A 9 -9.44 8.63 30.72
C ALA A 9 -10.74 8.70 31.56
N GLY A 10 -10.99 7.66 32.36
CA GLY A 10 -11.88 7.76 33.52
C GLY A 10 -12.92 6.66 33.67
N PHE A 11 -12.49 5.44 34.04
CA PHE A 11 -13.34 4.54 34.82
C PHE A 11 -13.51 5.11 36.23
N GLY A 12 -14.74 5.09 36.76
CA GLY A 12 -15.05 5.45 38.15
C GLY A 12 -16.47 5.02 38.52
N MET A 13 -16.55 3.98 39.36
CA MET A 13 -17.77 3.36 39.89
C MET A 13 -18.74 4.35 40.55
N ALA A 14 -20.06 4.13 40.38
CA ALA A 14 -21.03 4.22 41.47
C ALA A 14 -22.38 3.58 41.11
N SER A 15 -22.70 2.56 41.91
CA SER A 15 -23.92 1.83 42.22
C SER A 15 -25.33 2.48 42.12
N ARG A 16 -26.31 1.55 41.99
CA ARG A 16 -27.70 1.50 42.52
C ARG A 16 -28.82 2.20 41.73
N GLY A 17 -29.88 1.41 41.45
CA GLY A 17 -31.22 1.94 41.17
C GLY A 17 -32.15 0.96 40.47
N SER A 18 -32.77 0.05 41.24
CA SER A 18 -33.88 -0.82 40.86
C SER A 18 -35.11 -0.03 40.37
N ALA A 19 -35.83 -0.54 39.36
CA ALA A 19 -37.29 -0.76 39.42
C ALA A 19 -37.80 -1.43 38.13
N ALA A 20 -38.54 -2.53 38.31
CA ALA A 20 -39.27 -3.27 37.29
C ALA A 20 -40.70 -2.76 37.12
N SER A 21 -41.28 -2.89 35.93
CA SER A 21 -42.69 -3.31 35.75
C SER A 21 -43.03 -3.63 34.28
N HIS A 22 -43.35 -4.91 34.03
CA HIS A 22 -44.52 -5.48 33.29
C HIS A 22 -45.55 -4.50 32.68
N VAL A 23 -46.33 -4.76 31.61
CA VAL A 23 -46.73 -5.94 30.81
C VAL A 23 -47.56 -5.43 29.62
N SER A 24 -47.38 -6.01 28.40
CA SER A 24 -48.40 -6.52 27.44
C SER A 24 -49.59 -5.62 26.99
N VAL A 25 -50.30 -5.77 25.86
CA VAL A 25 -50.34 -6.66 24.69
C VAL A 25 -51.40 -6.05 23.73
N ALA A 26 -51.22 -6.30 22.43
CA ALA A 26 -52.21 -6.38 21.33
C ALA A 26 -53.18 -5.24 21.00
N GLY A 27 -53.44 -5.12 19.70
CA GLY A 27 -54.76 -4.70 19.22
C GLY A 27 -54.80 -4.14 17.81
N ARG A 28 -54.87 -5.03 16.81
CA ARG A 28 -55.23 -4.72 15.41
C ARG A 28 -56.57 -3.97 15.31
N LYS A 29 -56.72 -3.10 14.31
CA LYS A 29 -57.78 -3.22 13.28
C LYS A 29 -57.60 -2.21 12.13
N GLU A 30 -57.62 -2.76 10.92
CA GLU A 30 -57.89 -2.08 9.65
C GLU A 30 -59.33 -1.57 9.61
N VAL A 31 -59.56 -0.42 8.98
CA VAL A 31 -60.74 -0.16 8.14
C VAL A 31 -60.34 0.80 7.01
N THR A 32 -60.81 0.46 5.82
CA THR A 32 -60.66 1.06 4.49
C THR A 32 -61.59 2.26 4.24
N ALA A 33 -61.19 3.05 3.23
CA ALA A 33 -62.00 3.72 2.20
C ALA A 33 -62.35 5.23 2.29
N ALA A 34 -62.06 5.85 1.14
CA ALA A 34 -62.82 6.85 0.40
C ALA A 34 -62.39 8.33 0.44
N MET A 35 -62.17 8.83 -0.79
CA MET A 35 -61.82 10.16 -1.25
C MET A 35 -62.96 11.18 -1.02
N HIS A 36 -62.63 12.44 -0.69
CA HIS A 36 -62.87 13.61 -1.55
C HIS A 36 -62.44 14.94 -0.92
N HIS A 37 -61.85 15.78 -1.78
CA HIS A 37 -61.77 17.25 -1.83
C HIS A 37 -61.23 18.09 -0.64
N ALA A 38 -60.18 18.85 -0.97
CA ALA A 38 -59.55 19.95 -0.24
C ALA A 38 -60.50 21.16 -0.03
N PRO A 39 -60.20 22.13 0.86
CA PRO A 39 -59.12 23.12 0.66
C PRO A 39 -58.34 23.56 1.91
N VAL A 40 -57.20 24.21 1.67
CA VAL A 40 -56.26 24.85 2.64
C VAL A 40 -56.80 26.23 3.10
N PRO A 41 -56.64 26.64 4.37
CA PRO A 41 -55.64 27.69 4.68
C PRO A 41 -54.90 27.59 6.04
N ALA A 42 -53.59 27.80 5.93
CA ALA A 42 -52.61 28.52 6.79
C ALA A 42 -52.83 28.84 8.30
N LYS A 43 -51.72 28.58 9.06
CA LYS A 43 -51.05 29.36 10.15
C LYS A 43 -50.94 28.75 11.58
N SER A 44 -49.71 28.27 11.88
CA SER A 44 -48.85 28.44 13.10
C SER A 44 -49.32 27.96 14.50
N PRO A 45 -48.43 27.63 15.50
CA PRO A 45 -47.01 28.01 15.65
C PRO A 45 -46.01 26.89 16.02
N ARG A 46 -44.74 27.25 15.90
CA ARG A 46 -43.52 26.51 16.25
C ARG A 46 -43.28 26.52 17.78
N LEU A 47 -42.75 25.43 18.31
CA LEU A 47 -41.95 25.40 19.54
C LEU A 47 -40.59 24.73 19.24
N ARG A 48 -39.55 25.39 19.76
CA ARG A 48 -38.11 25.22 19.47
C ARG A 48 -37.47 24.16 20.36
N THR A 49 -36.59 23.35 19.78
CA THR A 49 -35.27 22.91 20.30
C THR A 49 -34.48 22.44 19.06
N GLY A 50 -33.22 22.74 18.76
CA GLY A 50 -32.18 23.48 19.46
C GLY A 50 -30.81 22.88 19.14
N ILE A 51 -30.33 22.89 17.88
CA ILE A 51 -28.90 22.74 17.55
C ILE A 51 -28.58 23.69 16.38
N ILE A 52 -27.57 24.52 16.58
CA ILE A 52 -27.15 25.66 15.75
C ILE A 52 -26.30 25.15 14.57
N PRO A 53 -26.64 25.46 13.31
CA PRO A 53 -25.70 25.35 12.20
C PRO A 53 -24.81 26.61 12.18
N THR A 54 -23.50 26.42 12.29
CA THR A 54 -22.52 27.49 12.05
C THR A 54 -22.60 27.94 10.58
N PRO A 55 -22.60 29.25 10.27
CA PRO A 55 -22.64 29.69 8.89
C PRO A 55 -21.29 29.41 8.22
N VAL A 56 -21.34 28.70 7.09
CA VAL A 56 -20.22 28.60 6.15
C VAL A 56 -19.87 30.01 5.70
N GLN A 57 -18.74 30.54 6.17
CA GLN A 57 -18.11 31.70 5.53
C GLN A 57 -17.78 31.30 4.09
N LYS A 58 -18.43 31.95 3.12
CA LYS A 58 -17.93 32.00 1.74
C LYS A 58 -16.54 32.63 1.79
N VAL A 59 -15.50 31.81 1.70
CA VAL A 59 -14.18 32.27 1.31
C VAL A 59 -14.28 32.61 -0.18
N ALA A 60 -14.47 33.89 -0.46
CA ALA A 60 -14.35 34.43 -1.81
C ALA A 60 -12.86 34.54 -2.15
N GLY A 61 -12.47 33.98 -3.30
CA GLY A 61 -11.15 34.18 -3.89
C GLY A 61 -10.33 32.90 -4.06
N LEU A 62 -10.71 32.04 -5.00
CA LEU A 62 -9.82 31.11 -5.71
C LEU A 62 -10.51 30.53 -6.96
N ASP A 63 -11.23 31.37 -7.71
CA ASP A 63 -11.60 31.06 -9.10
C ASP A 63 -10.47 31.56 -10.01
N SER A 64 -9.37 30.81 -10.07
CA SER A 64 -8.41 30.95 -11.16
C SER A 64 -8.73 29.91 -12.22
N ALA A 65 -8.94 30.41 -13.44
CA ALA A 65 -9.30 29.73 -14.67
C ALA A 65 -8.86 28.25 -14.79
N LEU A 66 -9.84 27.42 -15.17
CA LEU A 66 -9.63 26.09 -15.73
C LEU A 66 -8.86 26.19 -17.06
N THR A 67 -7.54 26.26 -17.01
CA THR A 67 -6.71 25.84 -18.14
C THR A 67 -6.58 24.32 -18.08
N PRO A 68 -6.78 23.59 -19.20
CA PRO A 68 -6.49 22.16 -19.23
C PRO A 68 -5.01 21.97 -18.93
N HIS A 69 -4.71 21.48 -17.72
CA HIS A 69 -3.37 21.02 -17.38
C HIS A 69 -3.10 19.82 -18.30
N GLN A 70 -2.22 19.99 -19.27
CA GLN A 70 -1.56 18.84 -19.88
C GLN A 70 -0.94 18.03 -18.72
N PRO A 71 -1.10 16.70 -18.71
CA PRO A 71 -0.38 15.89 -17.74
C PRO A 71 1.11 16.22 -17.87
N PRO A 72 1.85 16.39 -16.77
CA PRO A 72 3.28 16.55 -16.87
C PRO A 72 3.79 15.33 -17.63
N THR A 73 4.33 15.55 -18.83
CA THR A 73 5.16 14.56 -19.49
C THR A 73 6.31 14.32 -18.53
N SER A 74 6.30 13.20 -17.83
CA SER A 74 7.48 12.71 -17.13
C SER A 74 8.54 12.51 -18.20
N SER A 75 9.36 13.53 -18.44
CA SER A 75 10.51 13.43 -19.33
C SER A 75 11.49 12.51 -18.63
N VAL A 76 11.36 11.20 -18.86
CA VAL A 76 12.44 10.25 -18.58
C VAL A 76 13.64 10.79 -19.36
N SER A 77 14.72 11.15 -18.66
CA SER A 77 15.93 11.61 -19.33
C SER A 77 16.41 10.53 -20.30
N ALA A 78 16.83 10.94 -21.49
CA ALA A 78 17.35 10.02 -22.49
C ALA A 78 18.54 9.23 -21.93
N CYS A 79 18.65 7.97 -22.33
CA CYS A 79 19.80 7.12 -22.00
C CYS A 79 21.10 7.86 -22.31
N THR A 80 21.88 8.12 -21.26
CA THR A 80 23.12 8.90 -21.33
C THR A 80 24.31 7.96 -21.26
N MET A 81 25.37 8.33 -21.98
CA MET A 81 26.64 7.60 -22.03
C MET A 81 27.75 8.49 -21.48
N ALA A 82 28.46 8.02 -20.45
CA ALA A 82 29.67 8.67 -19.95
C ALA A 82 30.75 7.62 -19.71
N GLY A 83 31.95 7.82 -20.28
CA GLY A 83 33.05 6.85 -20.16
C GLY A 83 32.75 5.45 -20.73
N GLY A 84 31.72 5.30 -21.58
CA GLY A 84 31.25 3.99 -22.06
C GLY A 84 30.19 3.32 -21.18
N ILE A 85 29.77 3.97 -20.09
CA ILE A 85 28.79 3.48 -19.13
C ILE A 85 27.41 4.06 -19.47
N LYS A 86 26.39 3.20 -19.54
CA LYS A 86 24.99 3.59 -19.76
C LYS A 86 24.31 3.88 -18.44
N PHE A 87 23.62 5.02 -18.35
CA PHE A 87 22.77 5.34 -17.23
C PHE A 87 21.57 6.21 -17.64
N GLU A 88 20.53 6.20 -16.82
CA GLU A 88 19.34 7.07 -16.93
C GLU A 88 19.05 7.71 -15.59
N HIS A 89 18.63 8.98 -15.63
CA HIS A 89 18.23 9.75 -14.45
C HIS A 89 16.71 9.96 -14.45
N PHE A 90 16.08 9.64 -13.32
CA PHE A 90 14.66 9.81 -13.08
C PHE A 90 14.51 10.84 -11.94
N PRO A 91 14.07 12.07 -12.27
CA PRO A 91 13.96 13.12 -11.27
C PRO A 91 12.82 12.83 -10.30
N CYS A 92 12.95 13.33 -9.07
CA CYS A 92 11.92 13.20 -8.03
C CYS A 92 10.57 13.74 -8.54
N GLY A 93 9.53 12.91 -8.47
CA GLY A 93 8.17 13.23 -8.93
C GLY A 93 7.35 14.04 -7.91
N VAL A 94 7.85 14.17 -6.67
CA VAL A 94 7.22 14.96 -5.61
C VAL A 94 7.70 16.41 -5.69
N ASP A 95 6.77 17.35 -5.49
CA ASP A 95 7.07 18.78 -5.44
C ASP A 95 8.14 19.08 -4.37
N ALA A 96 9.22 19.75 -4.77
CA ALA A 96 10.33 20.12 -3.90
C ALA A 96 9.87 20.95 -2.68
N ALA A 97 8.76 21.69 -2.76
CA ALA A 97 8.19 22.41 -1.62
C ALA A 97 7.63 21.48 -0.52
N ARG A 98 7.41 20.20 -0.85
CA ARG A 98 6.89 19.17 0.07
C ARG A 98 7.99 18.29 0.69
N ILE A 99 9.24 18.43 0.25
CA ILE A 99 10.40 17.73 0.80
C ILE A 99 11.33 18.77 1.44
N PRO A 100 11.68 18.64 2.73
CA PRO A 100 12.62 19.55 3.35
C PRO A 100 14.04 19.32 2.80
N GLY A 101 14.45 20.13 1.84
CA GLY A 101 15.79 20.10 1.23
C GLY A 101 15.87 19.26 -0.04
N ARG A 102 17.05 18.70 -0.32
CA ARG A 102 17.28 17.87 -1.51
C ARG A 102 16.64 16.49 -1.33
N ALA A 103 15.88 16.05 -2.34
CA ALA A 103 15.26 14.73 -2.36
C ALA A 103 16.32 13.61 -2.17
N PRO A 104 16.04 12.57 -1.35
CA PRO A 104 16.92 11.41 -1.21
C PRO A 104 17.17 10.71 -2.54
N SER A 105 18.32 10.06 -2.68
CA SER A 105 18.75 9.42 -3.92
C SER A 105 18.70 7.90 -3.84
N VAL A 106 18.33 7.24 -4.94
CA VAL A 106 18.46 5.79 -5.09
C VAL A 106 19.34 5.51 -6.30
N VAL A 107 20.46 4.83 -6.07
CA VAL A 107 21.33 4.32 -7.13
C VAL A 107 20.88 2.89 -7.42
N MET A 108 20.35 2.65 -8.61
CA MET A 108 19.93 1.34 -9.06
C MET A 108 20.98 0.74 -9.99
N LEU A 109 21.52 -0.42 -9.63
CA LEU A 109 22.40 -1.22 -10.47
C LEU A 109 21.60 -2.40 -11.02
N GLY A 110 21.40 -2.45 -12.33
CA GLY A 110 20.65 -3.53 -12.96
C GLY A 110 20.57 -3.40 -14.46
N SER A 111 19.87 -4.34 -15.10
CA SER A 111 19.63 -4.24 -16.54
C SER A 111 18.66 -3.10 -16.87
N MET A 112 18.85 -2.43 -18.00
CA MET A 112 18.01 -1.30 -18.44
C MET A 112 16.91 -1.73 -19.41
N HIS A 113 15.95 -2.54 -18.95
CA HIS A 113 14.74 -2.91 -19.70
C HIS A 113 13.51 -2.11 -19.23
N ALA A 114 12.33 -2.35 -19.83
CA ALA A 114 11.11 -1.60 -19.50
C ALA A 114 10.71 -1.73 -18.01
N GLY A 115 10.80 -2.94 -17.44
CA GLY A 115 10.50 -3.17 -16.02
C GLY A 115 11.37 -2.35 -15.05
N SER A 116 12.70 -2.32 -15.21
CA SER A 116 13.60 -1.60 -14.30
C SER A 116 13.45 -0.08 -14.43
N ARG A 117 13.22 0.43 -15.64
CA ARG A 117 12.80 1.84 -15.84
C ARG A 117 11.48 2.12 -15.14
N GLY A 118 10.51 1.21 -15.24
CA GLY A 118 9.22 1.35 -14.57
C GLY A 118 9.35 1.37 -13.04
N LEU A 119 10.22 0.52 -12.48
CA LEU A 119 10.54 0.53 -11.05
C LEU A 119 11.23 1.85 -10.64
N ALA A 120 12.19 2.34 -11.43
CA ALA A 120 12.83 3.63 -11.20
C ALA A 120 11.82 4.79 -11.21
N THR A 121 10.88 4.79 -12.15
CA THR A 121 9.79 5.79 -12.20
C THR A 121 8.86 5.66 -10.98
N ASN A 122 8.52 4.45 -10.53
CA ASN A 122 7.73 4.27 -9.31
C ASN A 122 8.45 4.85 -8.09
N LEU A 123 9.75 4.60 -7.94
CA LEU A 123 10.56 5.18 -6.86
C LEU A 123 10.67 6.71 -7.00
N ALA A 124 10.76 7.24 -8.21
CA ALA A 124 10.68 8.69 -8.42
C ALA A 124 9.35 9.29 -7.93
N GLU A 125 8.23 8.61 -8.15
CA GLU A 125 6.91 8.99 -7.60
C GLU A 125 6.85 8.88 -6.07
N GLU A 126 7.66 8.01 -5.44
CA GLU A 126 7.80 7.95 -3.98
C GLU A 126 8.55 9.16 -3.38
N GLY A 127 9.21 9.97 -4.21
CA GLY A 127 9.97 11.15 -3.80
C GLY A 127 11.48 10.96 -3.81
N TYR A 128 11.99 10.04 -4.63
CA TYR A 128 13.43 9.78 -4.79
C TYR A 128 13.98 10.36 -6.09
N GLU A 129 15.22 10.85 -6.05
CA GLU A 129 16.05 11.04 -7.24
C GLU A 129 16.70 9.70 -7.60
N VAL A 130 16.35 9.11 -8.74
CA VAL A 130 16.81 7.75 -9.09
C VAL A 130 17.82 7.80 -10.24
N VAL A 131 18.96 7.14 -10.07
CA VAL A 131 19.95 6.92 -11.13
C VAL A 131 20.02 5.44 -11.41
N LEU A 132 19.57 5.03 -12.59
CA LEU A 132 19.64 3.64 -13.06
C LEU A 132 20.88 3.46 -13.92
N VAL A 133 21.79 2.58 -13.51
CA VAL A 133 23.05 2.29 -14.19
C VAL A 133 23.01 0.87 -14.76
N ASP A 134 23.36 0.72 -16.03
CA ASP A 134 23.38 -0.58 -16.71
C ASP A 134 24.52 -1.46 -16.20
N THR A 135 24.16 -2.50 -15.46
CA THR A 135 25.06 -3.58 -15.03
C THR A 135 24.66 -4.92 -15.63
N THR A 136 24.04 -4.92 -16.83
CA THR A 136 23.69 -6.17 -17.53
C THR A 136 24.94 -7.01 -17.73
N SER A 137 24.87 -8.29 -17.34
CA SER A 137 25.95 -9.27 -17.50
C SER A 137 26.50 -9.30 -18.93
N GLY A 138 27.82 -9.24 -19.06
CA GLY A 138 28.51 -9.24 -20.36
C GLY A 138 28.35 -7.97 -21.20
N SER A 139 27.69 -6.93 -20.69
CA SER A 139 27.55 -5.66 -21.43
C SER A 139 28.85 -4.86 -21.49
N ALA A 140 28.98 -4.02 -22.52
CA ALA A 140 30.05 -3.04 -22.61
C ALA A 140 30.00 -2.01 -21.46
N SER A 141 28.80 -1.74 -20.92
CA SER A 141 28.60 -0.83 -19.78
C SER A 141 29.21 -1.42 -18.51
N LEU A 142 28.90 -2.68 -18.18
CA LEU A 142 29.49 -3.38 -17.05
C LEU A 142 31.01 -3.50 -17.21
N SER A 143 31.49 -3.81 -18.43
CA SER A 143 32.92 -3.84 -18.74
C SER A 143 33.60 -2.48 -18.54
N ALA A 144 32.90 -1.37 -18.80
CA ALA A 144 33.42 -0.03 -18.54
C ALA A 144 33.40 0.33 -17.06
N LEU A 145 32.35 -0.05 -16.32
CA LEU A 145 32.24 0.12 -14.87
C LEU A 145 33.35 -0.61 -14.11
N ARG A 146 33.79 -1.77 -14.60
CA ARG A 146 34.89 -2.54 -13.98
C ARG A 146 36.28 -2.02 -14.32
N LYS A 147 36.43 -1.03 -15.20
CA LYS A 147 37.74 -0.46 -15.52
C LYS A 147 38.17 0.46 -14.37
N PRO A 148 39.37 0.23 -13.79
CA PRO A 148 39.90 1.14 -12.78
C PRO A 148 40.03 2.56 -13.36
N PRO A 149 39.69 3.60 -12.59
CA PRO A 149 39.88 4.99 -13.02
C PRO A 149 41.36 5.30 -13.23
N THR A 150 41.66 6.21 -14.16
CA THR A 150 43.05 6.59 -14.49
C THR A 150 43.70 7.40 -13.36
N ARG A 151 44.56 6.74 -12.59
CA ARG A 151 45.59 7.24 -11.63
C ARG A 151 45.45 8.70 -11.15
N GLY A 152 45.05 8.87 -9.88
CA GLY A 152 45.09 10.15 -9.15
C GLY A 152 44.12 10.23 -7.98
N GLU A 153 43.12 9.36 -7.94
CA GLU A 153 42.09 9.35 -6.90
C GLU A 153 42.55 8.55 -5.68
N TRP A 154 42.42 9.17 -4.51
CA TRP A 154 42.79 8.62 -3.21
C TRP A 154 41.89 7.42 -2.91
N VAL A 155 42.46 6.28 -2.56
CA VAL A 155 41.68 5.10 -2.14
C VAL A 155 41.71 5.03 -0.62
N SER A 156 40.54 5.01 -0.01
CA SER A 156 40.42 5.03 1.45
C SER A 156 40.71 3.66 2.08
N ASP A 157 40.62 2.55 1.33
CA ASP A 157 41.03 1.20 1.74
C ASP A 157 41.90 0.50 0.67
N ALA A 158 43.15 0.19 1.01
CA ALA A 158 44.10 -0.48 0.12
C ALA A 158 43.67 -1.90 -0.31
N ASN A 159 42.83 -2.58 0.49
CA ASN A 159 42.38 -3.95 0.18
C ASN A 159 41.29 -3.99 -0.88
N LEU A 160 40.54 -2.89 -1.07
CA LEU A 160 39.46 -2.81 -2.07
C LEU A 160 39.98 -2.37 -3.43
N ARG A 161 41.13 -1.70 -3.48
CA ARG A 161 41.70 -1.00 -4.65
C ARG A 161 41.81 -1.82 -5.94
N GLU A 162 41.90 -3.15 -5.84
CA GLU A 162 42.12 -4.03 -7.00
C GLU A 162 40.89 -4.89 -7.35
N THR A 163 39.73 -4.66 -6.71
CA THR A 163 38.51 -5.42 -6.98
C THR A 163 37.66 -4.76 -8.07
N HIS A 164 36.89 -5.57 -8.80
CA HIS A 164 35.88 -5.06 -9.74
C HIS A 164 34.83 -4.20 -9.01
N GLY A 165 34.38 -4.62 -7.82
CA GLY A 165 33.45 -3.86 -6.99
C GLY A 165 33.92 -2.43 -6.65
N TRP A 166 35.22 -2.25 -6.35
CA TRP A 166 35.78 -0.91 -6.10
C TRP A 166 35.84 -0.04 -7.35
N ALA A 167 36.27 -0.60 -8.49
CA ALA A 167 36.25 0.12 -9.76
C ALA A 167 34.83 0.56 -10.12
N MET A 168 33.84 -0.32 -9.93
CA MET A 168 32.43 0.00 -10.12
C MET A 168 31.98 1.13 -9.20
N ALA A 169 32.28 1.06 -7.91
CA ALA A 169 31.93 2.09 -6.94
C ALA A 169 32.47 3.46 -7.37
N THR A 170 33.74 3.56 -7.73
CA THR A 170 34.37 4.83 -8.12
C THR A 170 33.78 5.40 -9.41
N ASN A 171 33.55 4.54 -10.41
CA ASN A 171 32.92 4.96 -11.66
C ASN A 171 31.46 5.40 -11.45
N VAL A 172 30.69 4.70 -10.61
CA VAL A 172 29.33 5.08 -10.22
C VAL A 172 29.33 6.44 -9.51
N LEU A 173 30.28 6.69 -8.60
CA LEU A 173 30.43 7.99 -7.95
C LEU A 173 30.71 9.12 -8.93
N SER A 174 31.56 8.88 -9.94
CA SER A 174 31.80 9.85 -11.01
C SER A 174 30.51 10.18 -11.79
N LEU A 175 29.67 9.18 -12.07
CA LEU A 175 28.36 9.41 -12.71
C LEU A 175 27.42 10.23 -11.82
N ILE A 176 27.34 9.89 -10.53
CA ILE A 176 26.47 10.59 -9.58
C ILE A 176 26.93 12.03 -9.36
N ASP A 177 28.23 12.27 -9.28
CA ASP A 177 28.77 13.63 -9.11
C ASP A 177 28.45 14.52 -10.32
N ASN A 178 28.37 13.94 -11.53
CA ASN A 178 27.86 14.62 -12.72
C ASN A 178 26.33 14.79 -12.74
N ALA A 179 25.59 13.97 -12.00
CA ALA A 179 24.13 13.97 -11.90
C ALA A 179 23.60 14.75 -10.66
N GLY A 180 24.38 15.69 -10.13
CA GLY A 180 23.99 16.56 -9.02
C GLY A 180 24.69 16.28 -7.69
N GLY A 181 25.68 15.39 -7.65
CA GLY A 181 26.49 15.15 -6.46
C GLY A 181 25.95 14.05 -5.56
N TRP A 182 26.82 13.40 -4.80
CA TRP A 182 26.40 12.48 -3.74
C TRP A 182 25.48 13.17 -2.72
N ASN A 183 24.38 12.52 -2.36
CA ASN A 183 23.49 12.94 -1.29
C ASN A 183 23.78 12.10 -0.03
N ARG A 184 23.81 12.72 1.15
CA ARG A 184 23.94 11.97 2.42
C ARG A 184 22.79 10.99 2.66
N TYR A 185 21.66 11.22 1.99
CA TYR A 185 20.50 10.34 1.96
C TYR A 185 20.50 9.57 0.63
N THR A 186 21.41 8.61 0.49
CA THR A 186 21.52 7.77 -0.72
C THR A 186 21.38 6.30 -0.35
N ALA A 187 20.51 5.56 -1.03
CA ALA A 187 20.46 4.11 -0.96
C ALA A 187 20.98 3.46 -2.24
N LEU A 188 21.50 2.25 -2.09
CA LEU A 188 21.86 1.37 -3.20
C LEU A 188 20.79 0.30 -3.39
N LEU A 189 20.37 0.06 -4.62
CA LEU A 189 19.47 -1.03 -4.99
C LEU A 189 20.13 -1.85 -6.11
N THR A 190 20.33 -3.14 -5.89
CA THR A 190 20.95 -4.04 -6.88
C THR A 190 19.97 -5.08 -7.39
N LEU A 191 19.91 -5.26 -8.71
CA LEU A 191 19.13 -6.30 -9.38
C LEU A 191 20.10 -7.33 -9.96
N GLY A 192 20.33 -8.43 -9.24
CA GLY A 192 21.17 -9.53 -9.70
C GLY A 192 22.66 -9.19 -9.73
N LEU A 193 23.17 -8.69 -8.60
CA LEU A 193 24.60 -8.36 -8.45
C LEU A 193 25.46 -9.62 -8.68
N GLU A 194 26.46 -9.51 -9.55
CA GLU A 194 27.39 -10.60 -9.82
C GLU A 194 28.37 -10.79 -8.66
N GLN A 195 28.85 -12.02 -8.49
CA GLN A 195 29.75 -12.37 -7.38
C GLN A 195 31.04 -11.54 -7.40
N GLU A 196 31.60 -11.27 -8.58
CA GLU A 196 32.82 -10.46 -8.71
C GLU A 196 32.63 -8.97 -8.38
N ASP A 197 31.38 -8.51 -8.34
CA ASP A 197 31.01 -7.13 -8.05
C ASP A 197 30.54 -6.95 -6.59
N ALA A 198 30.52 -8.02 -5.79
CA ALA A 198 29.94 -8.04 -4.44
C ALA A 198 30.49 -6.96 -3.50
N ASP A 199 31.77 -6.61 -3.65
CA ASP A 199 32.42 -5.59 -2.82
C ASP A 199 32.00 -4.15 -3.17
N VAL A 200 31.18 -3.93 -4.21
CA VAL A 200 30.69 -2.59 -4.59
C VAL A 200 29.97 -1.89 -3.45
N VAL A 201 29.24 -2.64 -2.62
CA VAL A 201 28.49 -2.11 -1.48
C VAL A 201 29.44 -1.54 -0.42
N ALA A 202 30.44 -2.35 -0.04
CA ALA A 202 31.46 -1.95 0.93
C ALA A 202 32.32 -0.80 0.40
N ALA A 203 32.73 -0.86 -0.88
CA ALA A 203 33.50 0.20 -1.52
C ALA A 203 32.72 1.52 -1.58
N LEU A 204 31.44 1.50 -1.98
CA LEU A 204 30.61 2.70 -1.96
C LEU A 204 30.46 3.26 -0.55
N GLN A 205 30.22 2.42 0.45
CA GLN A 205 30.12 2.84 1.85
C GLN A 205 31.40 3.54 2.34
N VAL A 206 32.55 2.97 2.02
CA VAL A 206 33.87 3.46 2.42
C VAL A 206 34.20 4.79 1.71
N GLU A 207 34.12 4.83 0.39
CA GLU A 207 34.48 6.02 -0.41
C GLU A 207 33.52 7.20 -0.19
N THR A 208 32.29 6.93 0.28
CA THR A 208 31.30 7.98 0.57
C THR A 208 31.15 8.28 2.06
N SER A 209 31.92 7.63 2.94
CA SER A 209 31.84 7.82 4.40
C SER A 209 31.97 9.28 4.82
N GLY A 210 32.90 10.03 4.22
CA GLY A 210 33.07 11.47 4.44
C GLY A 210 31.91 12.35 3.93
N LYS A 211 31.02 11.79 3.09
CA LYS A 211 29.80 12.42 2.55
C LYS A 211 28.51 11.84 3.18
N GLY A 212 28.63 10.99 4.22
CA GLY A 212 27.50 10.41 4.95
C GLY A 212 27.26 8.91 4.70
N GLY A 213 27.99 8.27 3.78
CA GLY A 213 27.83 6.85 3.45
C GLY A 213 26.54 6.54 2.69
N LEU A 214 26.26 5.25 2.53
CA LEU A 214 24.95 4.73 2.17
C LEU A 214 24.01 4.79 3.39
N SER A 215 22.75 5.14 3.13
CA SER A 215 21.67 5.12 4.12
C SER A 215 20.97 3.77 4.19
N ALA A 216 20.89 3.04 3.07
CA ALA A 216 20.33 1.69 3.01
C ALA A 216 20.87 0.91 1.81
N TYR A 217 20.78 -0.42 1.89
CA TYR A 217 21.03 -1.33 0.78
C TYR A 217 19.81 -2.24 0.57
N VAL A 218 19.38 -2.40 -0.69
CA VAL A 218 18.32 -3.34 -1.08
C VAL A 218 18.83 -4.24 -2.20
N ALA A 219 18.85 -5.55 -1.97
CA ALA A 219 19.25 -6.54 -2.96
C ALA A 219 18.04 -7.31 -3.48
N TYR A 220 17.96 -7.47 -4.79
CA TYR A 220 17.05 -8.39 -5.47
C TYR A 220 17.86 -9.48 -6.15
N GLY A 221 17.98 -10.60 -5.45
CA GLY A 221 18.80 -11.73 -5.85
C GLY A 221 20.29 -11.44 -5.65
N SER A 222 21.07 -12.50 -5.62
CA SER A 222 22.53 -12.41 -5.61
C SER A 222 23.07 -13.63 -6.31
N GLN A 223 24.03 -13.46 -7.21
CA GLN A 223 24.73 -14.62 -7.81
C GLN A 223 25.79 -15.22 -6.84
N LEU A 224 25.58 -15.03 -5.54
CA LEU A 224 26.48 -15.45 -4.48
C LEU A 224 26.15 -16.88 -4.03
N GLN A 225 27.17 -17.66 -3.72
CA GLN A 225 26.98 -18.95 -3.04
C GLN A 225 26.43 -18.72 -1.62
N PRO A 226 25.72 -19.69 -1.01
CA PRO A 226 25.09 -19.52 0.30
C PRO A 226 26.01 -18.95 1.40
N GLY A 227 27.24 -19.49 1.54
CA GLY A 227 28.20 -18.98 2.52
C GLY A 227 28.68 -17.56 2.24
N GLN A 228 28.75 -17.15 0.96
CA GLN A 228 29.11 -15.79 0.57
C GLN A 228 27.95 -14.81 0.81
N ALA A 229 26.71 -15.26 0.62
CA ALA A 229 25.52 -14.46 0.92
C ALA A 229 25.44 -14.14 2.42
N VAL A 230 25.72 -15.13 3.30
CA VAL A 230 25.81 -14.94 4.75
C VAL A 230 26.92 -13.93 5.10
N GLU A 231 28.11 -14.10 4.54
CA GLU A 231 29.24 -13.20 4.78
C GLU A 231 28.96 -11.77 4.30
N ALA A 232 28.33 -11.60 3.12
CA ALA A 232 27.93 -10.29 2.61
C ALA A 232 26.89 -9.62 3.51
N ALA A 233 25.91 -10.39 3.99
CA ALA A 233 24.91 -9.90 4.95
C ALA A 233 25.56 -9.43 6.26
N LYS A 234 26.49 -10.23 6.79
CA LYS A 234 27.26 -9.90 8.00
C LYS A 234 28.09 -8.63 7.83
N ARG A 235 28.87 -8.52 6.74
CA ARG A 235 29.66 -7.31 6.46
C ARG A 235 28.81 -6.06 6.36
N THR A 236 27.64 -6.17 5.72
CA THR A 236 26.70 -5.05 5.59
C THR A 236 26.13 -4.64 6.95
N MET A 237 25.78 -5.62 7.78
CA MET A 237 25.32 -5.39 9.16
C MET A 237 26.42 -4.76 10.03
N ASP A 238 27.65 -5.27 9.96
CA ASP A 238 28.81 -4.76 10.72
C ASP A 238 29.16 -3.31 10.32
N ALA A 239 28.90 -2.94 9.06
CA ALA A 239 29.01 -1.55 8.58
C ALA A 239 27.88 -0.64 9.10
N GLY A 240 26.89 -1.17 9.82
CA GLY A 240 25.74 -0.43 10.35
C GLY A 240 24.75 0.03 9.28
N LEU A 241 24.77 -0.60 8.10
CA LEU A 241 23.94 -0.24 6.95
C LEU A 241 22.63 -1.06 6.97
N PRO A 242 21.45 -0.42 7.10
CA PRO A 242 20.17 -1.12 6.96
C PRO A 242 20.09 -1.88 5.62
N PHE A 243 19.92 -3.20 5.70
CA PHE A 243 19.97 -4.08 4.54
C PHE A 243 18.67 -4.89 4.41
N THR A 244 18.10 -4.89 3.21
CA THR A 244 17.00 -5.80 2.83
C THR A 244 17.37 -6.64 1.63
N ALA A 245 17.30 -7.95 1.76
CA ALA A 245 17.51 -8.89 0.66
C ALA A 245 16.20 -9.57 0.27
N HIS A 246 15.87 -9.54 -1.01
CA HIS A 246 14.79 -10.31 -1.62
C HIS A 246 15.43 -11.44 -2.42
N VAL A 247 15.16 -12.68 -2.07
CA VAL A 247 15.77 -13.86 -2.70
C VAL A 247 14.70 -14.87 -3.10
N ALA A 248 14.94 -15.58 -4.19
CA ALA A 248 14.13 -16.76 -4.48
C ALA A 248 14.34 -17.80 -3.36
N GLU A 249 13.30 -18.56 -3.04
CA GLU A 249 13.42 -19.62 -2.06
C GLU A 249 14.30 -20.75 -2.59
N ASP A 250 15.46 -20.93 -1.95
CA ASP A 250 16.42 -21.99 -2.24
C ASP A 250 16.78 -22.68 -0.92
N ALA A 251 16.68 -24.02 -0.90
CA ALA A 251 16.87 -24.80 0.32
C ALA A 251 18.28 -24.64 0.91
N GLN A 252 19.32 -24.58 0.07
CA GLN A 252 20.70 -24.47 0.55
C GLN A 252 20.98 -23.08 1.15
N LEU A 253 20.44 -22.04 0.53
CA LEU A 253 20.51 -20.68 1.06
C LEU A 253 19.72 -20.54 2.36
N VAL A 254 18.50 -21.08 2.42
CA VAL A 254 17.68 -21.06 3.64
C VAL A 254 18.37 -21.80 4.78
N ASP A 255 18.90 -23.00 4.53
CA ASP A 255 19.65 -23.77 5.53
C ASP A 255 20.87 -22.98 6.04
N ALA A 256 21.65 -22.36 5.14
CA ALA A 256 22.81 -21.56 5.52
C ALA A 256 22.42 -20.34 6.38
N LEU A 257 21.34 -19.63 6.02
CA LEU A 257 20.82 -18.51 6.79
C LEU A 257 20.31 -18.94 8.17
N VAL A 258 19.58 -20.05 8.25
CA VAL A 258 19.09 -20.60 9.52
C VAL A 258 20.26 -21.00 10.42
N GLN A 259 21.31 -21.65 9.89
CA GLN A 259 22.48 -21.97 10.70
C GLN A 259 23.21 -20.70 11.19
N ALA A 260 23.35 -19.68 10.35
CA ALA A 260 23.93 -18.39 10.73
C ALA A 260 23.09 -17.68 11.82
N ALA A 261 21.76 -17.79 11.75
CA ALA A 261 20.87 -17.25 12.78
C ALA A 261 20.97 -18.01 14.11
N LYS A 262 21.13 -19.34 14.05
CA LYS A 262 21.33 -20.19 15.24
C LYS A 262 22.69 -19.98 15.90
N SER A 263 23.74 -19.73 15.11
CA SER A 263 25.09 -19.42 15.61
C SER A 263 25.20 -17.99 16.16
N GLY A 264 24.21 -17.13 15.89
CA GLY A 264 24.21 -15.72 16.27
C GLY A 264 25.05 -14.82 15.35
N GLU A 265 25.47 -15.33 14.19
CA GLU A 265 26.14 -14.53 13.16
C GLU A 265 25.20 -13.49 12.53
N ILE A 266 23.91 -13.81 12.45
CA ILE A 266 22.84 -12.88 12.08
C ILE A 266 21.68 -12.96 13.09
N PRO A 267 20.85 -11.92 13.23
CA PRO A 267 19.68 -11.96 14.11
C PRO A 267 18.64 -12.97 13.61
N GLN A 268 18.00 -13.73 14.51
CA GLN A 268 16.89 -14.63 14.13
C GLN A 268 15.71 -13.86 13.52
N SER A 269 15.46 -12.63 13.98
CA SER A 269 14.44 -11.72 13.45
C SER A 269 14.72 -11.23 12.03
N ALA A 270 15.93 -11.48 11.49
CA ALA A 270 16.27 -11.14 10.12
C ALA A 270 15.61 -12.08 9.09
N LEU A 271 15.12 -13.25 9.51
CA LEU A 271 14.60 -14.28 8.62
C LEU A 271 13.08 -14.40 8.73
N PRO A 272 12.40 -14.94 7.70
CA PRO A 272 11.02 -15.41 7.82
C PRO A 272 10.94 -16.52 8.87
N PHE A 273 9.71 -16.82 9.32
CA PHE A 273 9.49 -17.88 10.31
C PHE A 273 10.13 -19.20 9.87
N HIS A 274 10.92 -19.79 10.76
CA HIS A 274 11.47 -21.13 10.63
C HIS A 274 11.22 -21.89 11.94
N PRO A 275 10.79 -23.17 11.92
CA PRO A 275 10.50 -23.92 13.15
C PRO A 275 11.67 -24.04 14.12
N GLU A 276 12.92 -23.94 13.64
CA GLU A 276 14.11 -23.95 14.49
C GLU A 276 14.45 -22.57 15.12
N LEU A 277 13.68 -21.52 14.79
CA LEU A 277 13.87 -20.14 15.22
C LEU A 277 12.61 -19.64 15.95
N ASP A 278 12.20 -20.33 17.02
CA ASP A 278 10.98 -20.06 17.78
C ASP A 278 11.20 -19.18 19.04
N GLY A 279 12.45 -18.81 19.32
CA GLY A 279 12.86 -17.97 20.44
C GLY A 279 12.57 -16.48 20.26
N PHE A 280 11.31 -16.11 20.01
CA PHE A 280 10.93 -14.70 19.79
C PHE A 280 11.11 -13.87 21.07
N ALA A 281 11.94 -12.83 20.99
CA ALA A 281 12.12 -11.84 22.05
C ALA A 281 11.60 -10.47 21.57
N ALA A 282 10.93 -9.75 22.47
CA ALA A 282 10.53 -8.38 22.21
C ALA A 282 11.73 -7.42 22.31
N GLU A 283 11.77 -6.41 21.45
CA GLU A 283 12.73 -5.32 21.53
C GLU A 283 12.13 -4.12 22.29
N LEU A 284 12.98 -3.41 23.05
CA LEU A 284 12.60 -2.19 23.76
C LEU A 284 13.28 -0.97 23.12
N GLY A 285 12.55 0.15 23.04
CA GLY A 285 13.09 1.43 22.61
C GLY A 285 12.47 1.95 21.31
N PRO A 286 13.06 2.97 20.68
CA PRO A 286 12.55 3.53 19.44
C PRO A 286 12.69 2.51 18.31
N VAL A 287 11.71 2.47 17.41
CA VAL A 287 11.79 1.68 16.18
C VAL A 287 12.98 2.20 15.37
N ARG A 288 14.02 1.39 15.26
CA ARG A 288 15.18 1.64 14.40
C ARG A 288 14.97 0.94 13.05
N PRO A 289 15.59 1.42 11.96
CA PRO A 289 15.66 0.65 10.75
C PRO A 289 16.25 -0.74 11.04
N THR A 290 15.61 -1.78 10.52
CA THR A 290 16.12 -3.15 10.65
C THR A 290 17.50 -3.23 10.01
N THR A 291 18.49 -3.75 10.75
CA THR A 291 19.87 -3.88 10.28
C THR A 291 19.97 -4.88 9.14
N LEU A 292 19.26 -6.00 9.24
CA LEU A 292 19.17 -7.02 8.21
C LEU A 292 17.75 -7.60 8.16
N ALA A 293 17.15 -7.62 6.98
CA ALA A 293 15.92 -8.35 6.69
C ALA A 293 16.08 -9.15 5.40
N VAL A 294 15.94 -10.47 5.47
CA VAL A 294 15.95 -11.37 4.33
C VAL A 294 14.54 -11.89 4.11
N PHE A 295 14.04 -11.74 2.89
CA PHE A 295 12.73 -12.24 2.48
C PHE A 295 12.92 -13.27 1.38
N THR A 296 12.42 -14.48 1.63
CA THR A 296 12.35 -15.56 0.64
C THR A 296 11.00 -15.55 -0.05
N TYR A 297 10.98 -15.96 -1.33
CA TYR A 297 9.78 -16.03 -2.14
C TYR A 297 9.72 -17.38 -2.85
N ALA A 298 8.64 -18.13 -2.63
CA ALA A 298 8.36 -19.41 -3.28
C ALA A 298 7.99 -19.22 -4.77
N VAL A 299 8.93 -18.71 -5.56
CA VAL A 299 8.76 -18.37 -6.97
C VAL A 299 9.95 -18.89 -7.78
N PRO A 300 9.74 -19.33 -9.03
CA PRO A 300 10.84 -19.72 -9.87
C PRO A 300 11.71 -18.50 -10.23
N ASN A 301 12.95 -18.78 -10.64
CA ASN A 301 13.94 -17.79 -11.05
C ASN A 301 14.40 -16.83 -9.94
N GLU A 302 15.60 -16.27 -10.14
CA GLU A 302 16.17 -15.28 -9.25
C GLU A 302 15.32 -14.01 -9.12
N ALA A 303 15.42 -13.35 -7.98
CA ALA A 303 14.62 -12.16 -7.70
C ALA A 303 14.87 -11.00 -8.68
N SER A 304 16.07 -10.92 -9.26
CA SER A 304 16.40 -9.95 -10.31
C SER A 304 15.55 -10.08 -11.58
N VAL A 305 14.97 -11.25 -11.84
CA VAL A 305 14.11 -11.52 -12.99
C VAL A 305 12.69 -11.00 -12.76
N TRP A 306 12.14 -11.19 -11.57
CA TRP A 306 10.74 -10.82 -11.29
C TRP A 306 10.58 -9.52 -10.49
N ALA A 307 11.64 -8.95 -9.91
CA ALA A 307 11.59 -7.75 -9.07
C ALA A 307 10.81 -6.58 -9.70
N CYS A 308 10.92 -6.46 -11.02
CA CYS A 308 10.31 -5.37 -11.78
C CYS A 308 8.88 -5.69 -12.28
N ALA A 309 8.36 -6.88 -12.01
CA ALA A 309 7.04 -7.34 -12.44
C ALA A 309 5.90 -6.82 -11.53
N PHE A 310 6.03 -5.61 -11.00
CA PHE A 310 5.03 -5.00 -10.14
C PHE A 310 3.72 -4.76 -10.93
N PRO A 311 2.60 -5.41 -10.59
CA PRO A 311 1.41 -5.37 -11.44
C PRO A 311 0.56 -4.11 -11.25
N PHE A 312 0.72 -3.42 -10.13
CA PHE A 312 -0.15 -2.32 -9.71
C PHE A 312 0.40 -0.95 -10.10
N SER A 313 1.19 -0.86 -11.17
CA SER A 313 1.66 0.41 -11.72
C SER A 313 1.53 0.51 -13.22
N HIS A 314 1.10 1.68 -13.68
CA HIS A 314 1.10 2.03 -15.10
C HIS A 314 2.48 1.87 -15.75
N HIS A 315 3.56 2.12 -14.99
CA HIS A 315 4.93 2.13 -15.50
C HIS A 315 5.54 0.72 -15.66
N THR A 316 5.02 -0.27 -14.93
CA THR A 316 5.52 -1.65 -14.94
C THR A 316 4.53 -2.66 -15.50
N LYS A 317 3.25 -2.29 -15.72
CA LYS A 317 2.19 -3.21 -16.18
C LYS A 317 2.61 -4.03 -17.41
N ASP A 318 3.24 -3.41 -18.41
CA ASP A 318 3.54 -4.10 -19.66
C ASP A 318 4.64 -5.16 -19.47
N TYR A 319 5.56 -4.92 -18.54
CA TYR A 319 6.54 -5.91 -18.10
C TYR A 319 5.92 -6.96 -17.18
N ALA A 320 5.11 -6.55 -16.21
CA ALA A 320 4.44 -7.45 -15.27
C ALA A 320 3.50 -8.47 -15.93
N PHE A 321 2.93 -8.11 -17.09
CA PHE A 321 2.05 -8.96 -17.90
C PHE A 321 2.69 -9.40 -19.22
N SER A 322 4.01 -9.28 -19.37
CA SER A 322 4.70 -9.82 -20.54
C SER A 322 4.78 -11.35 -20.51
N THR A 323 5.01 -11.96 -21.67
CA THR A 323 5.31 -13.40 -21.76
C THR A 323 6.46 -13.78 -20.84
N GLY A 324 6.29 -14.86 -20.07
CA GLY A 324 7.27 -15.33 -19.09
C GLY A 324 7.07 -14.81 -17.65
N MET A 325 6.16 -13.85 -17.43
CA MET A 325 5.77 -13.41 -16.08
C MET A 325 4.47 -14.08 -15.62
N GLU A 326 4.55 -14.84 -14.52
CA GLU A 326 3.42 -15.54 -13.91
C GLU A 326 2.81 -14.76 -12.73
N ASP A 327 1.68 -15.24 -12.20
CA ASP A 327 1.03 -14.64 -11.04
C ASP A 327 1.92 -14.67 -9.79
N SER A 328 2.73 -15.72 -9.66
CA SER A 328 3.73 -15.87 -8.60
C SER A 328 4.77 -14.74 -8.64
N HIS A 329 5.33 -14.44 -9.83
CA HIS A 329 6.25 -13.31 -10.03
C HIS A 329 5.62 -11.97 -9.67
N ARG A 330 4.40 -11.71 -10.13
CA ARG A 330 3.66 -10.48 -9.81
C ARG A 330 3.40 -10.33 -8.32
N SER A 331 3.07 -11.42 -7.64
CA SER A 331 2.88 -11.46 -6.18
C SER A 331 4.18 -11.13 -5.43
N ALA A 332 5.29 -11.78 -5.80
CA ALA A 332 6.60 -11.53 -5.20
C ALA A 332 7.07 -10.08 -5.44
N ALA A 333 6.90 -9.57 -6.66
CA ALA A 333 7.19 -8.18 -7.01
C ALA A 333 6.35 -7.19 -6.17
N ALA A 334 5.06 -7.48 -5.96
CA ALA A 334 4.19 -6.64 -5.14
C ALA A 334 4.61 -6.58 -3.67
N MET A 335 4.95 -7.72 -3.07
CA MET A 335 5.40 -7.78 -1.68
C MET A 335 6.78 -7.15 -1.48
N SER A 336 7.74 -7.46 -2.38
CA SER A 336 9.10 -6.94 -2.31
C SER A 336 9.17 -5.43 -2.55
N TYR A 337 8.31 -4.87 -3.40
CA TYR A 337 8.20 -3.42 -3.57
C TYR A 337 7.85 -2.72 -2.26
N SER A 338 6.79 -3.17 -1.56
CA SER A 338 6.39 -2.55 -0.28
C SER A 338 7.45 -2.69 0.81
N ARG A 339 8.13 -3.84 0.88
CA ARG A 339 9.25 -4.07 1.80
C ARG A 339 10.44 -3.16 1.49
N THR A 340 10.75 -2.98 0.21
CA THR A 340 11.78 -2.04 -0.26
C THR A 340 11.44 -0.60 0.14
N VAL A 341 10.23 -0.15 -0.17
CA VAL A 341 9.78 1.20 0.20
C VAL A 341 9.80 1.39 1.72
N ALA A 342 9.46 0.37 2.52
CA ALA A 342 9.57 0.42 3.97
C ALA A 342 11.00 0.67 4.44
N THR A 343 11.98 -0.07 3.90
CA THR A 343 13.41 0.10 4.22
C THR A 343 13.91 1.49 3.83
N LEU A 344 13.61 1.94 2.61
CA LEU A 344 14.04 3.26 2.13
C LEU A 344 13.42 4.39 2.97
N LYS A 345 12.11 4.34 3.24
CA LYS A 345 11.44 5.36 4.07
C LYS A 345 11.97 5.34 5.50
N ALA A 346 12.22 4.16 6.09
CA ALA A 346 12.78 4.04 7.44
C ALA A 346 14.23 4.56 7.53
N ALA A 347 15.05 4.36 6.50
CA ALA A 347 16.43 4.81 6.50
C ALA A 347 16.59 6.30 6.17
N MET A 348 15.89 6.80 5.16
CA MET A 348 16.18 8.12 4.58
C MET A 348 14.95 8.99 4.24
N GLY A 349 13.73 8.47 4.39
CA GLY A 349 12.51 9.18 3.97
C GLY A 349 12.43 9.33 2.44
N PRO A 350 11.58 10.23 1.89
CA PRO A 350 10.65 11.09 2.61
C PRO A 350 9.50 10.28 3.24
N ARG A 351 8.98 10.78 4.37
CA ARG A 351 7.82 10.18 5.06
C ARG A 351 6.68 11.18 5.05
N PHE A 352 5.62 10.86 4.31
CA PHE A 352 4.41 11.67 4.29
C PHE A 352 3.40 11.18 5.34
N PRO A 353 2.56 12.07 5.91
CA PRO A 353 1.50 11.68 6.83
C PRO A 353 0.36 11.02 6.04
N LEU A 354 0.50 9.73 5.72
CA LEU A 354 -0.41 9.00 4.82
C LEU A 354 -1.87 9.14 5.25
N GLU A 355 -2.14 9.04 6.56
CA GLU A 355 -3.49 9.20 7.10
C GLU A 355 -4.11 10.56 6.76
N GLN A 356 -3.36 11.66 6.90
CA GLN A 356 -3.87 13.00 6.56
C GLN A 356 -4.08 13.17 5.06
N LEU A 357 -3.25 12.54 4.22
CA LEU A 357 -3.43 12.55 2.78
C LEU A 357 -4.70 11.81 2.38
N TRP A 358 -4.99 10.69 3.04
CA TRP A 358 -6.21 9.93 2.83
C TRP A 358 -7.46 10.63 3.36
N ASP A 359 -7.39 11.23 4.54
CA ASP A 359 -8.49 12.05 5.08
C ASP A 359 -8.77 13.25 4.16
N GLN A 360 -7.74 13.85 3.55
CA GLN A 360 -7.90 14.89 2.55
C GLN A 360 -8.58 14.36 1.28
N HIS A 361 -8.16 13.18 0.79
CA HIS A 361 -8.75 12.53 -0.38
C HIS A 361 -10.25 12.29 -0.19
N THR A 362 -10.61 11.59 0.89
CA THR A 362 -12.00 11.25 1.23
C THR A 362 -12.85 12.47 1.56
N TYR A 363 -12.25 13.52 2.15
CA TYR A 363 -12.93 14.81 2.30
C TYR A 363 -13.36 15.40 0.95
N PHE A 364 -12.53 15.28 -0.10
CA PHE A 364 -12.92 15.74 -1.43
C PHE A 364 -14.01 14.88 -2.07
N GLU A 365 -13.94 13.57 -1.88
CA GLU A 365 -14.92 12.61 -2.41
C GLU A 365 -16.30 12.78 -1.77
N PHE A 366 -16.37 12.80 -0.44
CA PHE A 366 -17.64 12.65 0.28
C PHE A 366 -18.17 13.96 0.85
N ALA A 367 -17.30 14.83 1.38
CA ALA A 367 -17.74 16.08 1.99
C ALA A 367 -17.94 17.19 0.95
N THR A 368 -16.98 17.40 0.05
CA THR A 368 -17.09 18.44 -0.99
C THR A 368 -17.63 17.93 -2.33
N ARG A 369 -17.64 16.61 -2.53
CA ARG A 369 -18.11 15.94 -3.76
C ARG A 369 -17.49 16.52 -5.03
N SER A 370 -16.18 16.76 -4.99
CA SER A 370 -15.45 17.45 -6.05
C SER A 370 -14.48 16.50 -6.76
N ALA A 371 -14.94 15.95 -7.89
CA ALA A 371 -14.12 15.07 -8.74
C ALA A 371 -12.77 15.70 -9.11
N ALA A 372 -12.75 16.99 -9.46
CA ALA A 372 -11.53 17.70 -9.81
C ALA A 372 -10.53 17.79 -8.64
N ARG A 373 -11.00 18.01 -7.40
CA ARG A 373 -10.12 18.05 -6.22
C ARG A 373 -9.64 16.66 -5.84
N THR A 374 -10.50 15.64 -5.94
CA THR A 374 -10.14 14.24 -5.74
C THR A 374 -9.03 13.83 -6.70
N MET A 375 -9.20 14.04 -8.01
CA MET A 375 -8.19 13.70 -9.02
C MET A 375 -6.83 14.38 -8.79
N ARG A 376 -6.79 15.58 -8.19
CA ARG A 376 -5.53 16.28 -7.87
C ARG A 376 -4.70 15.62 -6.77
N THR A 377 -5.32 14.81 -5.92
CA THR A 377 -4.63 14.07 -4.85
C THR A 377 -4.06 12.73 -5.32
N MET A 378 -4.23 12.39 -6.60
CA MET A 378 -3.79 11.14 -7.20
C MET A 378 -2.54 11.33 -8.07
N VAL A 379 -1.79 10.24 -8.29
CA VAL A 379 -0.70 10.18 -9.27
C VAL A 379 -1.21 10.44 -10.69
N ALA A 380 -0.32 10.62 -11.66
CA ALA A 380 -0.69 10.94 -13.03
C ALA A 380 -1.49 9.82 -13.73
N GLN A 381 -1.22 8.56 -13.38
CA GLN A 381 -1.90 7.38 -13.94
C GLN A 381 -2.48 6.50 -12.82
N PRO A 382 -3.54 6.95 -12.14
CA PRO A 382 -4.14 6.23 -11.02
C PRO A 382 -5.15 5.17 -11.48
N TYR A 383 -5.58 4.30 -10.58
CA TYR A 383 -6.80 3.51 -10.79
C TYR A 383 -7.62 3.33 -9.51
N VAL A 384 -8.92 3.13 -9.66
CA VAL A 384 -9.83 2.68 -8.59
C VAL A 384 -10.58 1.47 -9.11
N ASN A 385 -10.59 0.40 -8.33
CA ASN A 385 -11.26 -0.85 -8.64
C ASN A 385 -12.25 -1.22 -7.55
N HIS A 386 -13.54 -1.22 -7.90
CA HIS A 386 -14.58 -1.83 -7.10
C HIS A 386 -14.74 -3.30 -7.51
N ILE A 387 -14.06 -4.19 -6.80
CA ILE A 387 -13.83 -5.57 -7.24
C ILE A 387 -15.14 -6.36 -7.42
N ALA A 388 -16.10 -6.16 -6.53
CA ALA A 388 -17.35 -6.90 -6.54
C ALA A 388 -18.24 -6.62 -7.77
N CYS A 389 -18.07 -5.48 -8.44
CA CYS A 389 -18.89 -5.06 -9.58
C CYS A 389 -18.09 -4.70 -10.83
N LEU A 390 -16.76 -4.83 -10.80
CA LEU A 390 -15.86 -4.43 -11.89
C LEU A 390 -16.07 -2.96 -12.33
N THR A 391 -16.43 -2.07 -11.40
CA THR A 391 -16.60 -0.63 -11.66
C THR A 391 -15.36 0.15 -11.21
N GLY A 392 -15.26 1.40 -11.66
CA GLY A 392 -14.13 2.27 -11.38
C GLY A 392 -13.50 2.80 -12.67
N GLY A 393 -12.19 2.98 -12.68
CA GLY A 393 -11.46 3.48 -13.84
C GLY A 393 -9.95 3.38 -13.68
N ALA A 394 -9.24 3.22 -14.79
CA ALA A 394 -7.78 3.16 -14.83
C ALA A 394 -7.19 4.21 -15.79
N GLY A 395 -6.16 4.91 -15.31
CA GLY A 395 -5.60 6.10 -15.93
C GLY A 395 -6.46 7.34 -15.71
N TYR A 396 -5.86 8.52 -15.90
CA TYR A 396 -6.47 9.80 -15.57
C TYR A 396 -7.85 10.01 -16.21
N THR A 397 -7.94 9.79 -17.53
CA THR A 397 -9.17 10.11 -18.30
C THR A 397 -10.37 9.26 -17.87
N GLN A 398 -10.19 7.94 -17.73
CA GLN A 398 -11.28 7.05 -17.33
C GLN A 398 -11.69 7.32 -15.89
N LEU A 399 -10.72 7.49 -14.99
CA LEU A 399 -11.02 7.71 -13.58
C LEU A 399 -11.65 9.07 -13.32
N ALA A 400 -11.21 10.14 -13.98
CA ALA A 400 -11.84 11.46 -13.88
C ALA A 400 -13.30 11.44 -14.34
N ARG A 401 -13.59 10.75 -15.45
CA ARG A 401 -14.97 10.54 -15.94
C ARG A 401 -15.79 9.77 -14.90
N PHE A 402 -15.23 8.71 -14.33
CA PHE A 402 -15.89 7.92 -13.29
C PHE A 402 -16.25 8.79 -12.07
N TYR A 403 -15.31 9.55 -11.52
CA TYR A 403 -15.57 10.43 -10.38
C TYR A 403 -16.62 11.51 -10.67
N GLN A 404 -16.55 12.12 -11.85
CA GLN A 404 -17.41 13.22 -12.25
C GLN A 404 -18.87 12.79 -12.45
N HIS A 405 -19.10 11.58 -12.96
CA HIS A 405 -20.42 11.17 -13.44
C HIS A 405 -21.04 9.99 -12.68
N HIS A 406 -20.23 9.17 -11.99
CA HIS A 406 -20.67 7.88 -11.45
C HIS A 406 -20.33 7.65 -9.97
N PHE A 407 -19.68 8.60 -9.29
CA PHE A 407 -19.26 8.43 -7.90
C PHE A 407 -19.68 9.58 -6.99
N THR A 408 -19.08 10.77 -7.17
CA THR A 408 -19.14 11.87 -6.17
C THR A 408 -20.55 12.36 -5.85
N ASN A 409 -21.51 12.22 -6.75
CA ASN A 409 -22.87 12.79 -6.60
C ASN A 409 -24.00 11.76 -6.69
N VAL A 410 -23.70 10.45 -6.73
CA VAL A 410 -24.73 9.40 -6.93
C VAL A 410 -25.16 8.71 -5.64
N SER A 411 -24.35 8.78 -4.58
CA SER A 411 -24.66 8.13 -3.30
C SER A 411 -25.90 8.75 -2.63
N PRO A 412 -26.74 7.92 -1.98
CA PRO A 412 -27.88 8.39 -1.21
C PRO A 412 -27.54 9.50 -0.20
N PRO A 413 -28.47 10.42 0.12
CA PRO A 413 -28.21 11.49 1.08
C PRO A 413 -27.90 11.00 2.50
N ASP A 414 -28.38 9.81 2.88
CA ASP A 414 -28.14 9.19 4.18
C ASP A 414 -26.97 8.20 4.18
N THR A 415 -26.14 8.19 3.11
CA THR A 415 -24.95 7.36 3.06
C THR A 415 -23.99 7.71 4.19
N THR A 416 -23.58 6.70 4.95
CA THR A 416 -22.57 6.79 6.00
C THR A 416 -21.53 5.68 5.82
N LEU A 417 -20.28 6.02 6.10
CA LEU A 417 -19.20 5.05 6.30
C LEU A 417 -18.86 5.04 7.78
N VAL A 418 -18.97 3.89 8.43
CA VAL A 418 -18.60 3.70 9.84
C VAL A 418 -17.24 2.99 9.88
N PRO A 419 -16.13 3.67 10.18
CA PRO A 419 -14.83 3.03 10.29
C PRO A 419 -14.81 2.01 11.43
N ILE A 420 -14.19 0.86 11.19
CA ILE A 420 -13.99 -0.23 12.16
C ILE A 420 -12.52 -0.30 12.55
N SER A 421 -11.65 -0.42 11.56
CA SER A 421 -10.21 -0.49 11.76
C SER A 421 -9.48 0.21 10.60
N ARG A 422 -8.28 0.71 10.89
CA ARG A 422 -7.39 1.34 9.93
C ARG A 422 -5.97 0.83 10.17
N THR A 423 -5.34 0.29 9.14
CA THR A 423 -3.94 -0.14 9.16
C THR A 423 -3.12 0.72 8.22
N ILE A 424 -2.04 1.30 8.72
CA ILE A 424 -1.14 2.16 7.93
C ILE A 424 0.18 1.42 7.73
N GLY A 425 0.50 1.10 6.48
CA GLY A 425 1.77 0.53 6.06
C GLY A 425 2.74 1.58 5.52
N ALA A 426 3.85 1.12 4.93
CA ALA A 426 4.85 2.02 4.33
C ALA A 426 4.37 2.71 3.04
N ASP A 427 3.46 2.07 2.31
CA ASP A 427 2.97 2.50 0.99
C ASP A 427 1.44 2.42 0.87
N ARG A 428 0.70 2.08 1.92
CA ARG A 428 -0.74 1.87 1.82
C ARG A 428 -1.48 2.07 3.12
N ILE A 429 -2.77 2.29 2.99
CA ILE A 429 -3.76 2.31 4.06
C ILE A 429 -4.78 1.20 3.76
N ILE A 430 -5.16 0.45 4.78
CA ILE A 430 -6.26 -0.51 4.71
C ILE A 430 -7.32 -0.02 5.67
N ASP A 431 -8.47 0.38 5.12
CA ASP A 431 -9.63 0.80 5.91
C ASP A 431 -10.72 -0.27 5.85
N GLU A 432 -11.10 -0.75 7.02
CA GLU A 432 -12.26 -1.61 7.23
C GLU A 432 -13.41 -0.75 7.74
N MET A 433 -14.56 -0.82 7.08
CA MET A 433 -15.70 0.04 7.40
C MET A 433 -17.04 -0.65 7.12
N VAL A 434 -18.11 -0.18 7.74
CA VAL A 434 -19.48 -0.54 7.36
C VAL A 434 -20.07 0.59 6.51
N PHE A 435 -20.37 0.28 5.25
CA PHE A 435 -21.17 1.13 4.39
C PHE A 435 -22.65 0.98 4.77
N SER A 436 -23.35 2.09 4.98
CA SER A 436 -24.79 2.10 5.22
C SER A 436 -25.49 3.20 4.45
N CYS A 437 -26.67 2.87 3.90
CA CYS A 437 -27.59 3.85 3.31
C CYS A 437 -29.01 3.28 3.23
N THR A 438 -29.96 4.14 2.88
CA THR A 438 -31.24 3.72 2.29
C THR A 438 -31.13 3.84 0.77
N HIS A 439 -31.39 2.74 0.04
CA HIS A 439 -31.25 2.68 -1.43
C HIS A 439 -32.35 3.50 -2.14
N THR A 440 -32.14 4.82 -2.19
CA THR A 440 -33.09 5.84 -2.69
C THR A 440 -32.67 6.45 -4.03
N THR A 441 -31.45 6.20 -4.49
CA THR A 441 -30.88 6.62 -5.77
C THR A 441 -30.24 5.43 -6.48
N VAL A 442 -29.98 5.54 -7.79
CA VAL A 442 -29.13 4.57 -8.49
C VAL A 442 -27.68 4.82 -8.05
N ILE A 443 -27.00 3.77 -7.58
CA ILE A 443 -25.62 3.84 -7.07
C ILE A 443 -24.69 3.17 -8.07
N ASP A 444 -24.33 3.85 -9.17
CA ASP A 444 -23.64 3.24 -10.32
C ASP A 444 -22.40 2.41 -9.96
N TYR A 445 -21.59 2.89 -9.01
CA TYR A 445 -20.37 2.20 -8.61
C TYR A 445 -20.60 0.93 -7.78
N PHE A 446 -21.70 0.86 -7.03
CA PHE A 446 -21.98 -0.19 -6.04
C PHE A 446 -23.04 -1.20 -6.54
N LEU A 447 -24.04 -0.71 -7.28
CA LEU A 447 -25.22 -1.43 -7.78
C LEU A 447 -25.54 -0.96 -9.22
N PRO A 448 -24.67 -1.25 -10.20
CA PRO A 448 -24.84 -0.75 -11.55
C PRO A 448 -26.17 -1.20 -12.16
N GLY A 449 -26.97 -0.24 -12.62
CA GLY A 449 -28.25 -0.48 -13.31
C GLY A 449 -29.43 -0.89 -12.42
N VAL A 450 -29.26 -0.96 -11.09
CA VAL A 450 -30.35 -1.34 -10.17
C VAL A 450 -31.15 -0.09 -9.76
N PRO A 451 -32.48 -0.06 -9.96
CA PRO A 451 -33.31 1.06 -9.53
C PRO A 451 -33.45 1.13 -7.99
N PRO A 452 -33.76 2.32 -7.43
CA PRO A 452 -34.00 2.48 -6.00
C PRO A 452 -35.02 1.48 -5.46
N THR A 453 -34.64 0.73 -4.44
CA THR A 453 -35.51 -0.27 -3.79
C THR A 453 -36.21 0.26 -2.53
N GLY A 454 -35.77 1.41 -2.01
CA GLY A 454 -36.26 1.99 -0.75
C GLY A 454 -35.85 1.23 0.51
N LYS A 455 -35.05 0.15 0.39
CA LYS A 455 -34.61 -0.66 1.53
C LYS A 455 -33.31 -0.13 2.13
N LYS A 456 -33.13 -0.42 3.42
CA LYS A 456 -31.87 -0.18 4.12
C LYS A 456 -30.82 -1.20 3.70
N LEU A 457 -29.59 -0.75 3.63
CA LEU A 457 -28.41 -1.54 3.31
C LEU A 457 -27.34 -1.27 4.37
N ARG A 458 -26.71 -2.33 4.88
CA ARG A 458 -25.50 -2.29 5.71
C ARG A 458 -24.56 -3.42 5.32
N ILE A 459 -23.38 -3.07 4.84
CA ILE A 459 -22.42 -4.05 4.31
C ILE A 459 -21.00 -3.66 4.77
N PRO A 460 -20.25 -4.61 5.37
CA PRO A 460 -18.82 -4.46 5.58
C PRO A 460 -18.09 -4.31 4.24
N MET A 461 -17.14 -3.39 4.22
CA MET A 461 -16.33 -3.04 3.06
C MET A 461 -14.88 -2.85 3.51
N VAL A 462 -13.94 -3.28 2.68
CA VAL A 462 -12.50 -3.05 2.89
C VAL A 462 -11.96 -2.28 1.70
N GLY A 463 -11.34 -1.13 1.97
CA GLY A 463 -10.59 -0.34 0.99
C GLY A 463 -9.09 -0.55 1.19
N ILE A 464 -8.39 -0.96 0.13
CA ILE A 464 -6.93 -1.03 0.08
C ILE A 464 -6.45 0.15 -0.77
N VAL A 465 -5.87 1.15 -0.12
CA VAL A 465 -5.45 2.43 -0.72
C VAL A 465 -3.93 2.48 -0.78
N ASN A 466 -3.35 2.43 -1.96
CA ASN A 466 -1.90 2.60 -2.14
C ASN A 466 -1.53 4.07 -2.39
N MET A 467 -0.44 4.47 -1.76
CA MET A 467 0.15 5.79 -1.80
C MET A 467 1.54 5.69 -2.43
N ARG A 468 1.84 6.59 -3.36
CA ARG A 468 3.20 6.81 -3.85
C ARG A 468 3.62 8.22 -3.46
N GLY A 469 4.59 8.29 -2.57
CA GLY A 469 5.06 9.55 -2.01
C GLY A 469 3.89 10.30 -1.36
N ASP A 470 3.49 11.40 -1.99
CA ASP A 470 2.57 12.38 -1.46
C ASP A 470 1.14 12.32 -2.07
N LYS A 471 0.86 11.26 -2.85
CA LYS A 471 -0.34 11.07 -3.66
C LYS A 471 -0.87 9.62 -3.63
N LEU A 472 -2.16 9.47 -3.89
CA LEU A 472 -2.82 8.17 -4.06
C LEU A 472 -2.50 7.58 -5.44
N ALA A 473 -1.99 6.36 -5.47
CA ALA A 473 -1.66 5.66 -6.70
C ALA A 473 -2.78 4.75 -7.18
N TYR A 474 -3.34 3.95 -6.27
CA TYR A 474 -4.47 3.12 -6.62
C TYR A 474 -5.32 2.71 -5.42
N GLU A 475 -6.56 2.32 -5.69
CA GLU A 475 -7.49 1.82 -4.70
C GLU A 475 -8.17 0.53 -5.18
N SER A 476 -8.32 -0.43 -4.28
CA SER A 476 -9.15 -1.61 -4.48
C SER A 476 -10.15 -1.75 -3.34
N LEU A 477 -11.44 -1.75 -3.65
CA LEU A 477 -12.51 -1.92 -2.66
C LEU A 477 -13.18 -3.28 -2.81
N TYR A 478 -13.40 -3.93 -1.68
CA TYR A 478 -14.00 -5.25 -1.56
C TYR A 478 -15.25 -5.19 -0.68
N TRP A 479 -16.32 -5.85 -1.12
CA TRP A 479 -17.52 -6.08 -0.32
C TRP A 479 -18.24 -7.33 -0.82
N ASP A 480 -19.22 -7.79 -0.05
CA ASP A 480 -20.04 -8.94 -0.40
C ASP A 480 -21.31 -8.54 -1.17
N GLN A 481 -21.33 -8.88 -2.46
CA GLN A 481 -22.47 -8.55 -3.32
C GLN A 481 -23.69 -9.46 -3.11
N ALA A 482 -23.51 -10.70 -2.64
CA ALA A 482 -24.64 -11.60 -2.36
C ALA A 482 -25.47 -11.07 -1.19
N ASN A 483 -24.80 -10.71 -0.08
CA ASN A 483 -25.46 -10.10 1.07
C ASN A 483 -26.12 -8.77 0.72
N THR A 484 -25.48 -7.96 -0.14
CA THR A 484 -26.05 -6.71 -0.67
C THR A 484 -27.37 -6.97 -1.40
N LEU A 485 -27.38 -7.84 -2.40
CA LEU A 485 -28.56 -8.13 -3.22
C LEU A 485 -29.69 -8.76 -2.40
N THR A 486 -29.36 -9.60 -1.41
CA THR A 486 -30.33 -10.17 -0.49
C THR A 486 -31.00 -9.12 0.40
N GLN A 487 -30.24 -8.19 1.01
CA GLN A 487 -30.82 -7.11 1.83
C GLN A 487 -31.77 -6.23 1.01
N LEU A 488 -31.46 -6.03 -0.27
CA LEU A 488 -32.31 -5.30 -1.21
C LEU A 488 -33.49 -6.14 -1.76
N GLY A 489 -33.55 -7.44 -1.44
CA GLY A 489 -34.54 -8.40 -1.92
C GLY A 489 -34.51 -8.63 -3.43
N LEU A 490 -33.32 -8.53 -4.02
CA LEU A 490 -33.03 -8.83 -5.42
C LEU A 490 -32.50 -10.26 -5.60
N LEU A 491 -32.05 -10.88 -4.51
CA LEU A 491 -31.60 -12.27 -4.46
C LEU A 491 -32.33 -13.01 -3.34
N HIS A 492 -32.92 -14.17 -3.66
CA HIS A 492 -33.58 -14.99 -2.65
C HIS A 492 -32.53 -15.61 -1.71
N PRO A 493 -32.62 -15.39 -0.39
CA PRO A 493 -31.51 -15.56 0.54
C PRO A 493 -31.05 -17.00 0.82
N THR A 494 -31.80 -18.02 0.43
CA THR A 494 -31.74 -19.30 1.16
C THR A 494 -31.91 -20.57 0.34
N LYS A 495 -31.95 -20.55 -0.99
CA LYS A 495 -32.08 -21.81 -1.75
C LYS A 495 -31.11 -21.85 -2.92
N SER A 496 -30.32 -22.92 -2.98
CA SER A 496 -29.52 -23.22 -4.15
C SER A 496 -30.42 -23.51 -5.35
N SER A 497 -30.04 -23.00 -6.52
CA SER A 497 -30.69 -23.35 -7.78
C SER A 497 -30.36 -24.77 -8.24
N LEU A 498 -29.27 -25.36 -7.72
CA LEU A 498 -28.86 -26.73 -8.03
C LEU A 498 -29.58 -27.75 -7.15
N ASP A 499 -29.81 -27.39 -5.88
CA ASP A 499 -30.52 -28.23 -4.91
C ASP A 499 -31.38 -27.34 -3.99
N PRO A 500 -32.71 -27.32 -4.17
CA PRO A 500 -33.60 -26.49 -3.35
C PRO A 500 -33.63 -26.84 -1.86
N THR A 501 -33.06 -27.98 -1.45
CA THR A 501 -32.91 -28.38 -0.04
C THR A 501 -31.68 -27.74 0.62
N VAL A 502 -30.70 -27.32 -0.18
CA VAL A 502 -29.49 -26.66 0.29
C VAL A 502 -29.77 -25.18 0.55
N THR A 503 -29.54 -24.77 1.79
CA THR A 503 -29.54 -23.36 2.17
C THR A 503 -28.20 -22.73 1.84
N LEU A 504 -28.22 -21.62 1.10
CA LEU A 504 -27.00 -20.86 0.79
C LEU A 504 -26.51 -20.10 2.04
N PRO A 505 -25.19 -20.04 2.30
CA PRO A 505 -24.63 -19.39 3.49
C PRO A 505 -24.58 -17.86 3.35
N ILE A 506 -25.75 -17.21 3.23
CA ILE A 506 -25.91 -15.76 3.08
C ILE A 506 -26.60 -15.21 4.34
N ALA A 507 -25.92 -14.33 5.08
CA ALA A 507 -26.36 -13.86 6.40
C ALA A 507 -27.19 -12.54 6.36
N GLY A 508 -27.34 -11.93 5.19
CA GLY A 508 -27.99 -10.64 5.00
C GLY A 508 -27.30 -9.54 5.81
N ASP A 509 -28.04 -8.87 6.68
CA ASP A 509 -27.55 -7.77 7.53
C ASP A 509 -26.73 -8.26 8.74
N GLN A 510 -26.79 -9.55 9.09
CA GLN A 510 -26.03 -10.10 10.21
C GLN A 510 -24.50 -9.98 9.99
N VAL A 511 -24.02 -9.90 8.74
CA VAL A 511 -22.59 -9.69 8.47
C VAL A 511 -22.08 -8.34 9.01
N ALA A 512 -22.90 -7.28 8.91
CA ALA A 512 -22.57 -5.98 9.49
C ALA A 512 -22.68 -6.00 11.02
N GLN A 513 -23.64 -6.75 11.58
CA GLN A 513 -23.76 -6.92 13.03
C GLN A 513 -22.58 -7.70 13.61
N LYS A 514 -22.11 -8.75 12.93
CA LYS A 514 -21.01 -9.61 13.39
C LYS A 514 -19.71 -8.84 13.55
N ILE A 515 -19.38 -7.95 12.62
CA ILE A 515 -18.17 -7.13 12.72
C ILE A 515 -18.31 -6.01 13.78
N LEU A 516 -19.50 -5.43 13.94
CA LEU A 516 -19.76 -4.38 14.94
C LEU A 516 -19.90 -4.93 16.38
N HIS A 517 -20.34 -6.19 16.51
CA HIS A 517 -20.63 -6.84 17.78
C HIS A 517 -20.13 -8.31 17.79
N PRO A 518 -18.80 -8.54 17.71
CA PRO A 518 -18.23 -9.88 17.49
C PRO A 518 -18.60 -10.92 18.56
N TYR A 519 -18.79 -10.47 19.81
CA TYR A 519 -19.24 -11.31 20.93
C TYR A 519 -20.76 -11.37 21.11
N GLY A 520 -21.51 -10.45 20.47
CA GLY A 520 -22.97 -10.36 20.60
C GLY A 520 -23.74 -11.14 19.53
N THR A 521 -23.16 -11.30 18.34
CA THR A 521 -23.72 -12.13 17.27
C THR A 521 -23.16 -13.55 17.36
N PRO A 522 -23.99 -14.59 17.54
CA PRO A 522 -23.53 -15.98 17.59
C PRO A 522 -22.67 -16.36 16.37
N SER A 523 -21.63 -17.15 16.60
CA SER A 523 -20.83 -17.75 15.53
C SER A 523 -21.45 -19.07 15.07
N ASN A 524 -21.14 -19.49 13.85
CA ASN A 524 -21.35 -20.86 13.36
C ASN A 524 -22.81 -21.31 13.17
N GLU A 525 -23.80 -20.42 13.30
CA GLU A 525 -25.23 -20.76 13.02
C GLU A 525 -25.47 -21.22 11.57
N LEU A 526 -24.63 -20.80 10.62
CA LEU A 526 -24.69 -21.23 9.22
C LEU A 526 -23.92 -22.54 8.95
N MET A 527 -23.23 -23.11 9.94
CA MET A 527 -22.52 -24.38 9.83
C MET A 527 -23.41 -25.51 10.35
N PRO A 528 -24.06 -26.33 9.49
CA PRO A 528 -25.01 -27.35 9.93
C PRO A 528 -24.37 -28.45 10.79
N ASN A 529 -23.07 -28.67 10.64
CA ASN A 529 -22.28 -29.65 11.39
C ASN A 529 -21.66 -29.08 12.68
N TRP A 530 -21.83 -27.79 13.00
CA TRP A 530 -21.29 -27.20 14.22
C TRP A 530 -21.70 -27.94 15.51
N PRO A 531 -22.96 -28.41 15.68
CA PRO A 531 -23.35 -29.18 16.86
C PRO A 531 -22.59 -30.51 17.04
N GLU A 532 -22.02 -31.07 15.97
CA GLU A 532 -21.28 -32.35 16.04
C GLU A 532 -19.96 -32.25 16.82
N SER A 533 -19.50 -31.04 17.16
CA SER A 533 -18.27 -30.80 17.90
C SER A 533 -18.48 -30.53 19.40
N GLU A 534 -19.72 -30.37 19.88
CA GLU A 534 -20.03 -29.89 21.24
C GLU A 534 -19.35 -30.70 22.37
N ASN A 535 -19.17 -32.01 22.15
CA ASN A 535 -18.58 -32.93 23.13
C ASN A 535 -17.18 -33.44 22.73
N LYS A 536 -16.57 -32.89 21.67
CA LYS A 536 -15.22 -33.29 21.24
C LYS A 536 -14.17 -32.52 22.04
N PRO A 537 -13.02 -33.14 22.39
CA PRO A 537 -11.97 -32.45 23.11
C PRO A 537 -11.44 -31.27 22.29
N VAL A 538 -11.25 -30.14 22.96
CA VAL A 538 -10.54 -28.96 22.42
C VAL A 538 -9.11 -28.92 22.97
N PRO A 539 -8.17 -28.24 22.30
CA PRO A 539 -6.84 -28.02 22.86
C PRO A 539 -6.95 -27.45 24.27
N ALA A 540 -6.11 -27.94 25.19
CA ALA A 540 -6.03 -27.37 26.53
C ALA A 540 -5.60 -25.90 26.44
N ASP A 541 -6.13 -25.07 27.34
CA ASP A 541 -5.63 -23.71 27.53
C ASP A 541 -4.16 -23.83 27.99
N PRO A 542 -3.20 -23.26 27.24
CA PRO A 542 -1.77 -23.43 27.50
C PRO A 542 -1.29 -22.98 28.88
#